data_AF-A0A7C6VAE7-F1
#
_entry.id   AF-A0A7C6VAE7-F1
#
_cell.length_a   1.000
_cell.length_b   1.000
_cell.length_c   1.000
_cell.angle_alpha   90.00
_cell.angle_beta   90.00
_cell.angle_gamma   90.00
#
_symmetry.space_group_name_H-M   'P 1'
#
loop_
_entity.id
_entity.type
_entity.pdbx_description
1 polymer ?
#
loop_
_entity_poly.entity_id
_entity_poly.type
_entity_poly.pdbx_seq_one_letter_code
_entity_poly.pdbx_strand_id
1 'polypeptide(L)' 'MDARGVAADVDVSAVLRFEREHPASGRVKAAAIRSQLGLSEARYYQLLYALIDSPEALVLDPMLVYRLRRLREARLEVFE' A
#
# COMPACT_ATOMS: atom_id res chain seq x y z
N MET A 1 0.63 -13.84 14.26
CA MET A 1 0.20 -13.63 12.86
C MET A 1 1.13 -12.60 12.26
N ASP A 2 2.28 -13.04 11.79
CA ASP A 2 3.32 -12.21 11.21
C ASP A 2 2.82 -11.56 9.91
N ALA A 3 3.18 -10.28 9.69
CA ALA A 3 2.85 -9.56 8.45
C ALA A 3 3.28 -10.32 7.18
N ARG A 4 4.26 -11.24 7.30
CA ARG A 4 4.70 -12.16 6.23
C ARG A 4 3.61 -13.11 5.72
N GLY A 5 2.64 -13.49 6.55
CA GLY A 5 1.55 -14.40 6.14
C GLY A 5 0.35 -13.70 5.50
N VAL A 6 0.20 -12.39 5.72
CA VAL A 6 -0.94 -11.61 5.21
C VAL A 6 -0.66 -11.06 3.81
N ALA A 7 0.60 -10.74 3.50
CA ALA A 7 1.01 -10.34 2.15
C ALA A 7 0.96 -11.51 1.14
N ALA A 8 1.02 -12.76 1.60
CA ALA A 8 1.00 -13.93 0.72
C ALA A 8 -0.33 -14.12 -0.05
N ASP A 9 -1.43 -13.55 0.45
CA ASP A 9 -2.76 -13.71 -0.15
C ASP A 9 -3.14 -12.55 -1.09
N VAL A 10 -2.42 -11.43 -1.02
CA VAL A 10 -2.70 -10.23 -1.82
C VAL A 10 -1.66 -10.06 -2.91
N ASP A 11 -2.13 -10.04 -4.15
CA ASP A 11 -1.28 -9.81 -5.32
C ASP A 11 -0.59 -8.44 -5.24
N VAL A 12 0.72 -8.47 -5.04
CA VAL A 12 1.60 -7.30 -4.97
C VAL A 12 1.44 -6.40 -6.19
N SER A 13 1.34 -6.99 -7.38
CA SER A 13 1.19 -6.25 -8.63
C SER A 13 -0.14 -5.51 -8.69
N ALA A 14 -1.22 -6.16 -8.23
CA ALA A 14 -2.55 -5.55 -8.17
C ALA A 14 -2.58 -4.33 -7.23
N VAL A 15 -1.91 -4.41 -6.07
CA VAL A 15 -1.83 -3.30 -5.11
C VAL A 15 -1.03 -2.13 -5.68
N LEU A 16 0.13 -2.39 -6.29
CA LEU A 16 0.96 -1.35 -6.89
C LEU A 16 0.27 -0.67 -8.08
N ARG A 17 -0.44 -1.45 -8.92
CA ARG A 17 -1.25 -0.89 -10.00
C ARG A 17 -2.36 0.02 -9.46
N PHE A 18 -3.08 -0.44 -8.43
CA PHE A 18 -4.13 0.35 -7.80
C PHE A 18 -3.59 1.68 -7.24
N GLU A 19 -2.44 1.67 -6.57
CA GLU A 19 -1.81 2.90 -6.05
C GLU A 19 -1.44 3.89 -7.15
N ARG A 20 -0.97 3.40 -8.30
CA ARG A 20 -0.66 4.25 -9.45
C ARG A 20 -1.90 4.96 -10.00
N GLU A 21 -3.04 4.27 -10.03
CA GLU A 21 -4.32 4.80 -10.53
C GLU A 21 -5.02 5.71 -9.51
N HIS A 22 -4.75 5.52 -8.21
CA HIS A 22 -5.41 6.24 -7.12
C HIS A 22 -4.40 6.97 -6.21
N PRO A 23 -3.67 7.98 -6.72
CA PRO A 23 -2.62 8.65 -5.96
C PRO A 23 -3.15 9.52 -4.79
N ALA A 24 -4.44 9.89 -4.80
CA ALA A 24 -5.05 10.75 -3.78
C ALA A 24 -5.74 9.96 -2.67
N SER A 25 -5.48 10.30 -1.41
CA SER A 25 -6.18 9.77 -0.24
C SER A 25 -7.56 10.43 -0.06
N GLY A 26 -8.54 9.68 0.45
CA GLY A 26 -9.88 10.21 0.75
C GLY A 26 -11.02 9.20 0.58
N ARG A 27 -12.27 9.65 0.77
CA ARG A 27 -13.47 8.78 0.72
C ARG A 27 -13.62 8.03 -0.61
N VAL A 28 -13.22 8.64 -1.72
CA VAL A 28 -13.24 8.01 -3.06
C VAL A 28 -12.27 6.82 -3.11
N LYS A 29 -11.04 6.99 -2.59
CA LYS A 29 -10.06 5.91 -2.49
C LYS A 29 -10.52 4.79 -1.55
N ALA A 30 -11.11 5.14 -0.40
CA ALA A 30 -11.65 4.15 0.54
C ALA A 30 -12.78 3.29 -0.07
N ALA A 31 -13.64 3.89 -0.90
CA ALA A 31 -14.67 3.16 -1.63
C ALA A 31 -14.07 2.27 -2.73
N ALA A 32 -13.09 2.77 -3.48
CA ALA A 32 -12.39 2.01 -4.51
C ALA A 32 -11.61 0.81 -3.94
N ILE A 33 -10.93 0.98 -2.80
CA ILE A 33 -10.25 -0.10 -2.07
C ILE A 33 -11.25 -1.22 -1.74
N ARG A 34 -12.41 -0.87 -1.17
CA ARG A 34 -13.45 -1.86 -0.84
C ARG A 34 -14.00 -2.56 -2.09
N SER A 35 -14.27 -1.81 -3.15
CA SER A 35 -14.91 -2.35 -4.34
C SER A 35 -13.98 -3.19 -5.22
N GLN A 36 -12.70 -2.83 -5.32
CA GLN A 36 -11.74 -3.47 -6.23
C GLN A 36 -10.89 -4.53 -5.54
N LEU A 37 -10.54 -4.31 -4.27
CA LEU A 37 -9.67 -5.21 -3.52
C LEU A 37 -10.42 -6.01 -2.45
N GLY A 38 -11.69 -5.67 -2.15
CA GLY A 38 -12.46 -6.34 -1.09
C GLY A 38 -11.92 -6.08 0.32
N LEU A 39 -11.02 -5.11 0.47
CA LEU A 39 -10.33 -4.82 1.74
C LEU A 39 -10.98 -3.63 2.46
N SER A 40 -10.87 -3.62 3.79
CA SER A 40 -11.07 -2.40 4.56
C SER A 40 -9.91 -1.44 4.35
N GLU A 41 -10.16 -0.13 4.47
CA GLU A 41 -9.13 0.89 4.30
C GLU A 41 -7.95 0.71 5.28
N ALA A 42 -8.24 0.36 6.53
CA ALA A 42 -7.21 0.10 7.54
C ALA A 42 -6.33 -1.10 7.16
N ARG A 43 -6.94 -2.21 6.73
CA ARG A 43 -6.21 -3.42 6.30
C ARG A 43 -5.40 -3.16 5.04
N TYR A 44 -5.93 -2.35 4.12
CA TYR A 44 -5.22 -1.92 2.93
C TYR A 44 -3.92 -1.17 3.26
N TYR A 45 -3.98 -0.15 4.12
CA TYR A 45 -2.77 0.59 4.47
C TYR A 45 -1.76 -0.25 5.27
N GLN A 46 -2.23 -1.17 6.14
CA GLN A 46 -1.34 -2.12 6.82
C GLN A 46 -0.57 -3.00 5.83
N LEU A 47 -1.29 -3.56 4.85
CA LEU A 47 -0.69 -4.36 3.78
C LEU A 47 0.25 -3.53 2.92
N LEU A 48 -0.17 -2.34 2.51
CA LEU A 48 0.63 -1.43 1.71
C LEU A 48 1.96 -1.11 2.39
N TYR A 49 1.94 -0.81 3.70
CA TYR A 49 3.16 -0.52 4.45
C TYR A 49 4.08 -1.73 4.59
N ALA A 50 3.54 -2.94 4.77
CA ALA A 50 4.36 -4.15 4.75
C ALA A 50 4.94 -4.42 3.35
N LEU A 51 4.16 -4.15 2.30
CA LEU A 51 4.52 -4.40 0.91
C LEU A 51 5.65 -3.50 0.44
N ILE A 52 5.60 -2.20 0.74
CA ILE A 52 6.64 -1.24 0.31
C ILE A 52 7.99 -1.47 0.99
N ASP A 53 8.03 -2.26 2.07
CA ASP A 53 9.26 -2.68 2.75
C ASP A 53 9.77 -4.05 2.23
N SER A 54 9.07 -4.69 1.29
CA SER A 54 9.41 -6.00 0.73
C SER A 54 10.30 -5.90 -0.53
N PRO A 55 11.21 -6.86 -0.77
CA PRO A 55 12.03 -6.88 -1.98
C PRO A 55 11.20 -7.11 -3.26
N GLU A 56 10.08 -7.82 -3.19
CA GLU A 56 9.21 -8.12 -4.32
C GLU A 56 8.61 -6.83 -4.92
N ALA A 57 8.22 -5.89 -4.06
CA ALA A 57 7.69 -4.60 -4.50
C ALA A 57 8.76 -3.76 -5.22
N LEU A 58 10.02 -3.81 -4.74
CA LEU A 58 11.14 -3.10 -5.36
C LEU A 58 11.49 -3.66 -6.75
N VAL A 59 11.32 -4.96 -6.98
CA VAL A 59 11.52 -5.58 -8.30
C VAL A 59 10.43 -5.15 -9.28
N LEU A 60 9.19 -5.01 -8.81
CA LEU A 60 8.04 -4.70 -9.66
C LEU A 60 7.93 -3.21 -10.01
N ASP A 61 8.07 -2.32 -9.04
CA ASP A 61 8.02 -0.86 -9.27
C ASP A 61 8.84 -0.08 -8.23
N PRO A 62 10.16 0.04 -8.43
CA PRO A 62 11.03 0.70 -7.46
C PRO A 62 10.68 2.18 -7.27
N MET A 63 10.29 2.90 -8.32
CA MET A 63 9.99 4.34 -8.23
C MET A 63 8.75 4.61 -7.38
N LEU A 64 7.68 3.84 -7.60
CA LEU A 64 6.46 3.97 -6.79
C LEU A 64 6.74 3.59 -5.34
N VAL A 65 7.49 2.51 -5.11
CA VAL A 65 7.85 2.06 -3.75
C VAL A 65 8.64 3.14 -3.02
N TYR A 66 9.68 3.73 -3.62
CA TYR A 66 10.42 4.82 -2.98
C TYR A 66 9.54 6.03 -2.67
N ARG A 67 8.64 6.40 -3.58
CA ARG A 67 7.68 7.49 -3.35
C ARG A 67 6.75 7.20 -2.16
N LEU A 68 6.21 5.99 -2.08
CA LEU A 68 5.30 5.58 -1.01
C LEU A 68 6.02 5.52 0.35
N ARG A 69 7.27 5.04 0.39
CA ARG A 69 8.11 5.05 1.60
C ARG A 69 8.32 6.46 2.12
N ARG A 70 8.68 7.40 1.23
CA ARG A 70 8.84 8.82 1.59
C ARG A 70 7.54 9.46 2.10
N LEU A 71 6.40 9.13 1.49
CA LEU A 71 5.10 9.63 1.96
C LEU A 71 4.71 9.08 3.34
N ARG A 72 5.10 7.83 3.64
CA ARG A 72 4.91 7.24 4.97
C ARG A 72 5.78 7.95 6.00
N GLU A 73 7.07 8.15 5.71
CA GLU A 73 8.02 8.85 6.59
C GLU A 73 7.52 10.26 6.91
N ALA A 74 7.14 11.04 5.89
CA ALA A 74 6.58 12.37 6.07
C ALA A 74 5.30 12.39 6.92
N ARG A 75 4.52 11.29 6.93
CA ARG A 75 3.33 11.17 7.78
C ARG A 75 3.67 10.80 9.22
N LEU A 76 4.78 10.11 9.45
CA LEU A 76 5.27 9.78 10.79
C LEU A 76 5.99 10.96 11.45
N GLU A 77 6.75 11.74 10.67
CA GLU A 77 7.45 12.95 11.14
C GLU A 77 6.50 14.04 11.66
N VAL A 78 5.25 14.09 11.18
CA VAL A 78 4.23 15.06 11.67
C VAL A 78 3.74 14.72 13.09
N PHE A 79 4.05 13.53 13.62
CA PHE A 79 3.68 13.12 14.98
C PHE A 79 4.81 13.33 16.02
N GLU A 80 5.92 13.98 15.67
CA GLU A 80 7.02 14.36 16.58
C GLU A 80 6.97 15.84 16.99
#